data_AF-W7KV15-F1
#
_entry.id   AF-W7KV15-F1
#
_cell.length_a   1.000
_cell.length_b   1.000
_cell.length_c   1.000
_cell.angle_alpha   90.00
_cell.angle_beta   90.00
_cell.angle_gamma   90.00
#
_symmetry.space_group_name_H-M   'P 1'
#
loop_
_entity.id
_entity.type
_entity.pdbx_description
1 polymer ?
#
loop_
_entity_poly.entity_id
_entity_poly.type
_entity_poly.pdbx_seq_one_letter_code
_entity_poly.pdbx_strand_id
1 'polypeptide(L)'
;MVSLFKALISVGFEKVAPRTLKRGEVTVSVKFGRDVRWVVVTPSGAFTYYSQRSALHGLVIRNAVTREDLEIMSMMGLEYAREELEKLSSAKMRVNGSENLRRIKSEFIKQVIYPLLLQVLLNNDYQCPICGEIMDSTHGFFLHLNASTTMRRRHREFMKELTTEVTGERA
;
A
#
# COMPACT_ATOMS: atom_id res chain seq x y z
N MET A 1 4.41 26.85 20.65
CA MET A 1 4.91 25.78 19.76
C MET A 1 4.36 24.44 20.24
N VAL A 2 3.58 23.74 19.41
CA VAL A 2 3.02 22.41 19.77
C VAL A 2 4.05 21.33 19.43
N SER A 3 4.23 20.36 20.33
CA SER A 3 5.10 19.21 20.06
C SER A 3 4.33 18.10 19.34
N LEU A 4 5.03 17.29 18.54
CA LEU A 4 4.48 16.09 17.92
C LEU A 4 3.87 15.16 18.96
N PHE A 5 4.45 15.06 20.14
CA PHE A 5 3.93 14.22 21.22
C PHE A 5 2.52 14.66 21.64
N LYS A 6 2.31 15.97 21.81
CA LYS A 6 1.00 16.53 22.15
C LYS A 6 0.00 16.42 20.98
N ALA A 7 0.48 16.61 19.76
CA ALA A 7 -0.32 16.51 18.54
C ALA A 7 -0.76 15.06 18.23
N LEU A 8 0.02 14.05 18.59
CA LEU A 8 -0.38 12.65 18.44
C LEU A 8 -1.51 12.29 19.41
N ILE A 9 -1.51 12.86 20.62
CA ILE A 9 -2.58 12.63 21.60
C ILE A 9 -3.93 13.15 21.09
N SER A 10 -3.95 14.33 20.46
CA SER A 10 -5.21 14.91 19.95
C SER A 10 -5.81 14.15 18.76
N VAL A 11 -5.04 13.29 18.10
CA VAL A 11 -5.52 12.43 17.01
C VAL A 11 -5.71 10.98 17.45
N GLY A 12 -5.80 10.73 18.77
CA GLY A 12 -6.16 9.42 19.31
C GLY A 12 -4.99 8.46 19.57
N PHE A 13 -3.75 8.95 19.66
CA PHE A 13 -2.69 8.16 20.28
C PHE A 13 -2.77 8.26 21.81
N GLU A 14 -2.89 7.11 22.47
CA GLU A 14 -3.03 7.03 23.92
C GLU A 14 -1.68 6.92 24.61
N LYS A 15 -1.55 7.57 25.77
CA LYS A 15 -0.34 7.47 26.59
C LYS A 15 -0.34 6.15 27.36
N VAL A 16 0.55 5.24 26.98
CA VAL A 16 0.68 3.91 27.60
C VAL A 16 1.85 3.79 28.57
N ALA A 17 2.84 4.68 28.46
CA ALA A 17 3.96 4.76 29.40
C ALA A 17 4.58 6.18 29.38
N PRO A 18 5.53 6.49 30.29
CA PRO A 18 6.29 7.74 30.18
C PRO A 18 6.89 7.89 28.78
N ARG A 19 6.59 9.01 28.13
CA ARG A 19 7.08 9.36 26.78
C ARG A 19 6.77 8.30 25.72
N THR A 20 5.75 7.48 25.91
CA THR A 20 5.33 6.46 24.94
C THR A 20 3.84 6.56 24.70
N LEU A 21 3.48 6.61 23.42
CA LEU A 21 2.13 6.66 22.92
C LEU A 21 1.84 5.40 22.08
N LYS A 22 0.58 4.98 22.02
CA LYS A 22 0.14 3.84 21.22
C LYS A 22 -1.19 4.15 20.52
N ARG A 23 -1.36 3.67 19.28
CA ARG A 23 -2.64 3.65 18.56
C ARG A 23 -2.71 2.38 17.73
N GLY A 24 -3.64 1.48 18.07
CA GLY A 24 -3.65 0.12 17.51
C GLY A 24 -2.29 -0.57 17.70
N GLU A 25 -1.74 -1.14 16.63
CA GLU A 25 -0.44 -1.83 16.65
C GLU A 25 0.78 -0.87 16.50
N VAL A 26 0.57 0.45 16.47
CA VAL A 26 1.64 1.42 16.32
C VAL A 26 2.01 1.99 17.69
N THR A 27 3.30 1.91 18.03
CA THR A 27 3.87 2.51 19.25
C THR A 27 4.87 3.61 18.89
N VAL A 28 4.79 4.76 19.56
CA VAL A 28 5.68 5.90 19.37
C VAL A 28 6.31 6.26 20.71
N SER A 29 7.63 6.16 20.82
CA SER A 29 8.37 6.49 22.05
C SER A 29 9.40 7.59 21.81
N VAL A 30 9.55 8.49 22.77
CA VAL A 30 10.61 9.51 22.78
C VAL A 30 11.68 9.10 23.79
N LYS A 31 12.88 8.80 23.30
CA LYS A 31 14.05 8.45 24.10
C LYS A 31 14.99 9.63 24.21
N PHE A 32 15.44 9.92 25.42
CA PHE A 32 16.43 10.95 25.73
C PHE A 32 17.74 10.26 26.06
N GLY A 33 18.78 10.53 25.26
CA GLY A 33 20.16 10.09 25.50
C GLY A 33 21.12 11.25 25.23
N ARG A 34 22.23 11.00 24.51
CA ARG A 34 23.05 12.09 23.95
C ARG A 34 22.25 12.98 23.01
N ASP A 35 21.33 12.37 22.27
CA ASP A 35 20.36 13.05 21.39
C ASP A 35 18.92 12.63 21.73
N VAL A 36 17.95 13.46 21.35
CA VAL A 36 16.53 13.12 21.40
C VAL A 36 16.17 12.28 20.19
N ARG A 37 15.65 11.07 20.43
CA ARG A 37 15.28 10.12 19.37
C ARG A 37 13.84 9.69 19.50
N TRP A 38 13.16 9.62 18.37
CA TRP A 38 11.80 9.14 18.22
C TRP A 38 11.84 7.72 17.67
N VAL A 39 11.31 6.76 18.43
CA VAL A 39 11.23 5.35 18.02
C VAL A 39 9.79 5.05 17.65
N VAL A 40 9.56 4.67 16.41
CA VAL A 40 8.24 4.26 15.90
C VAL A 40 8.29 2.76 15.64
N VAL A 41 7.44 2.00 16.31
CA VAL A 41 7.29 0.56 16.14
C VAL A 41 5.95 0.29 15.46
N THR A 42 5.99 -0.44 14.36
CA THR A 42 4.82 -0.91 13.59
C THR A 42 4.91 -2.43 13.41
N PRO A 43 3.84 -3.11 12.93
CA PRO A 43 3.92 -4.53 12.58
C PRO A 43 5.02 -4.87 11.56
N SER A 44 5.42 -3.90 10.74
CA SER A 44 6.48 -4.03 9.75
C SER A 44 7.89 -3.79 10.28
N GLY A 45 8.07 -3.35 11.53
CA GLY A 45 9.39 -3.15 12.15
C GLY A 45 9.52 -1.90 13.01
N ALA A 46 10.73 -1.65 13.50
CA ALA A 46 11.07 -0.51 14.34
C ALA A 46 11.97 0.50 13.61
N PHE A 47 11.65 1.79 13.73
CA PHE A 47 12.31 2.88 13.03
C PHE A 47 12.70 3.98 14.01
N THR A 48 13.89 4.57 13.81
CA THR A 48 14.40 5.64 14.66
C THR A 48 14.56 6.93 13.86
N TYR A 49 14.06 8.03 14.41
CA TYR A 49 14.14 9.37 13.83
C TYR A 49 14.77 10.34 14.82
N TYR A 50 15.48 11.33 14.30
CA TYR A 50 16.26 12.29 15.10
C TYR A 50 15.61 13.68 15.15
N SER A 51 14.39 13.83 14.61
CA SER A 51 13.61 15.05 14.69
C SER A 51 12.11 14.76 14.73
N GLN A 52 11.32 15.69 15.27
CA GLN A 52 9.86 15.59 15.27
C GLN A 52 9.31 15.58 13.83
N ARG A 53 9.89 16.41 12.96
CA ARG A 53 9.55 16.49 11.54
C ARG A 53 9.74 15.13 10.83
N SER A 54 10.90 14.51 10.99
CA SER A 54 11.19 13.20 10.39
C SER A 54 10.33 12.09 10.98
N ALA A 55 10.02 12.15 12.28
CA ALA A 55 9.12 11.19 12.91
C ALA A 55 7.69 11.29 12.37
N LEU A 56 7.14 12.51 12.21
CA LEU A 56 5.82 12.70 11.60
C LEU A 56 5.79 12.16 10.17
N HIS A 57 6.77 12.53 9.35
CA HIS A 57 6.88 12.02 7.97
C HIS A 57 6.94 10.48 7.93
N GLY A 58 7.70 9.88 8.85
CA GLY A 58 7.78 8.44 9.00
C GLY A 58 6.44 7.77 9.34
N LEU A 59 5.65 8.41 10.21
CA LEU A 59 4.30 7.97 10.58
C LEU A 59 3.33 8.08 9.40
N VAL A 60 3.42 9.15 8.61
CA VAL A 60 2.60 9.33 7.39
C VAL A 60 2.91 8.25 6.36
N ILE A 61 4.18 7.99 6.04
CA ILE A 61 4.59 6.94 5.07
C ILE A 61 4.07 5.55 5.49
N ARG A 62 3.98 5.30 6.81
CA ARG A 62 3.53 4.02 7.36
C ARG A 62 2.02 3.94 7.54
N ASN A 63 1.26 4.93 7.07
CA ASN A 63 -0.19 5.06 7.27
C ASN A 63 -0.59 5.04 8.76
N ALA A 64 0.34 5.39 9.65
CA ALA A 64 0.10 5.48 11.08
C ALA A 64 -0.48 6.85 11.47
N VAL A 65 -0.48 7.83 10.56
CA VAL A 65 -1.12 9.15 10.67
C VAL A 65 -1.79 9.41 9.32
N THR A 66 -3.07 9.75 9.35
CA THR A 66 -3.91 9.98 8.17
C THR A 66 -3.85 11.43 7.71
N ARG A 67 -4.53 11.75 6.59
CA ARG A 67 -4.68 13.14 6.15
C ARG A 67 -5.48 13.95 7.17
N GLU A 68 -6.57 13.38 7.67
CA GLU A 68 -7.47 13.99 8.64
C GLU A 68 -6.71 14.29 9.94
N ASP A 69 -5.86 13.36 10.39
CA ASP A 69 -4.97 13.59 11.53
C ASP A 69 -4.05 14.79 11.29
N LEU A 70 -3.43 14.90 10.10
CA LEU A 70 -2.55 16.02 9.76
C LEU A 70 -3.29 17.36 9.72
N GLU A 71 -4.55 17.38 9.26
CA GLU A 71 -5.40 18.58 9.26
C GLU A 71 -5.64 19.06 10.71
N ILE A 72 -5.98 18.14 11.62
CA ILE A 72 -6.12 18.44 13.05
C ILE A 72 -4.80 18.95 13.64
N MET A 73 -3.68 18.27 13.38
CA MET A 73 -2.37 18.69 13.89
C MET A 73 -1.95 20.06 13.34
N SER A 74 -2.27 20.36 12.08
CA SER A 74 -2.00 21.65 11.45
C SER A 74 -2.81 22.78 12.09
N MET A 75 -4.10 22.53 12.36
CA MET A 75 -4.96 23.48 13.08
C MET A 75 -4.45 23.78 14.50
N MET A 76 -3.78 22.82 15.12
CA MET A 76 -3.11 23.03 16.42
C MET A 76 -1.80 23.82 16.32
N GLY A 77 -1.36 24.21 15.12
CA GLY A 77 -0.13 24.96 14.91
C GLY A 77 1.13 24.08 14.79
N LEU A 78 0.99 22.82 14.39
CA LEU A 78 2.13 21.96 14.05
C LEU A 78 2.59 22.25 12.61
N GLU A 79 3.61 23.10 12.46
CA GLU A 79 4.08 23.57 11.14
C GLU A 79 4.42 22.44 10.17
N TYR A 80 5.14 21.43 10.63
CA TYR A 80 5.51 20.28 9.79
C TYR A 80 4.34 19.36 9.44
N ALA A 81 3.17 19.46 10.10
CA ALA A 81 1.96 18.80 9.61
C ALA A 81 1.40 19.51 8.37
N ARG A 82 1.48 20.86 8.32
CA ARG A 82 1.12 21.65 7.13
C ARG A 82 2.02 21.29 5.95
N GLU A 83 3.32 21.20 6.18
CA GLU A 83 4.27 20.79 5.13
C GLU A 83 3.96 19.38 4.60
N GLU A 84 3.60 18.42 5.46
CA GLU A 84 3.19 17.09 5.00
C GLU A 84 1.87 17.12 4.21
N LEU A 85 0.90 17.96 4.58
CA LEU A 85 -0.32 18.17 3.79
C LEU A 85 -0.02 18.74 2.41
N GLU A 86 0.89 19.71 2.31
CA GLU A 86 1.35 20.29 1.04
C GLU A 86 2.06 19.26 0.17
N LYS A 87 2.89 18.41 0.78
CA LYS A 87 3.51 17.26 0.09
C LYS A 87 2.46 16.28 -0.39
N LEU A 88 1.44 15.97 0.39
CA LEU A 88 0.35 15.07 -0.02
C LEU A 88 -0.51 15.67 -1.14
N SER A 89 -0.79 16.97 -1.12
CA SER A 89 -1.49 17.65 -2.22
C SER A 89 -0.63 17.73 -3.48
N SER A 90 0.68 17.90 -3.34
CA SER A 90 1.62 17.91 -4.48
C SER A 90 1.89 16.49 -5.02
N ALA A 91 1.94 15.49 -4.14
CA ALA A 91 2.09 14.07 -4.46
C ALA A 91 0.80 13.43 -4.97
N LYS A 92 -0.37 14.08 -4.80
CA LYS A 92 -1.60 13.73 -5.53
C LYS A 92 -1.43 13.82 -7.05
N MET A 93 -0.37 14.47 -7.56
CA MET A 93 0.01 14.36 -8.98
C MET A 93 0.94 13.17 -9.30
N ARG A 94 1.70 12.62 -8.35
CA ARG A 94 2.70 11.56 -8.64
C ARG A 94 3.01 10.71 -7.37
N VAL A 95 2.80 9.39 -7.43
CA VAL A 95 3.62 8.30 -6.81
C VAL A 95 3.03 7.37 -5.71
N ASN A 96 2.35 7.76 -4.62
CA ASN A 96 2.12 6.76 -3.53
C ASN A 96 0.87 5.86 -3.61
N GLY A 97 -0.16 6.22 -4.38
CA GLY A 97 -1.28 5.32 -4.63
C GLY A 97 -0.91 4.18 -5.59
N SER A 98 0.02 4.42 -6.52
CA SER A 98 0.32 3.49 -7.60
C SER A 98 1.18 2.31 -7.15
N GLU A 99 2.09 2.47 -6.20
CA GLU A 99 2.97 1.37 -5.75
C GLU A 99 2.21 0.36 -4.88
N ASN A 100 1.39 0.84 -3.93
CA ASN A 100 0.52 -0.02 -3.13
C ASN A 100 -0.55 -0.70 -4.00
N LEU A 101 -1.19 0.01 -4.94
CA LEU A 101 -2.13 -0.60 -5.88
C LEU A 101 -1.45 -1.58 -6.84
N ARG A 102 -0.24 -1.30 -7.31
CA ARG A 102 0.55 -2.24 -8.13
C ARG A 102 0.88 -3.50 -7.34
N ARG A 103 1.26 -3.36 -6.07
CA ARG A 103 1.54 -4.51 -5.19
C ARG A 103 0.28 -5.32 -4.90
N ILE A 104 -0.83 -4.67 -4.54
CA ILE A 104 -2.12 -5.34 -4.34
C ILE A 104 -2.56 -6.06 -5.62
N LYS A 105 -2.46 -5.40 -6.77
CA LYS A 105 -2.78 -5.99 -8.07
C LYS A 105 -1.88 -7.19 -8.39
N SER A 106 -0.58 -7.09 -8.11
CA SER A 106 0.38 -8.18 -8.32
C SER A 106 0.05 -9.39 -7.44
N GLU A 107 -0.23 -9.17 -6.16
CA GLU A 107 -0.61 -10.24 -5.23
C GLU A 107 -1.95 -10.87 -5.61
N PHE A 108 -2.94 -10.07 -5.99
CA PHE A 108 -4.22 -10.57 -6.50
C PHE A 108 -4.02 -11.46 -7.73
N ILE A 109 -3.24 -11.02 -8.72
CA ILE A 109 -2.97 -11.81 -9.93
C ILE A 109 -2.33 -13.17 -9.56
N LYS A 110 -1.34 -13.17 -8.67
CA LYS A 110 -0.63 -14.41 -8.29
C LYS A 110 -1.49 -15.37 -7.47
N GLN A 111 -2.28 -14.85 -6.54
CA GLN A 111 -3.03 -15.68 -5.59
C GLN A 111 -4.38 -16.12 -6.14
N VAL A 112 -4.95 -15.35 -7.07
CA VAL A 112 -6.33 -15.55 -7.54
C VAL A 112 -6.37 -15.97 -9.01
N ILE A 113 -5.67 -15.23 -9.88
CA ILE A 113 -5.75 -15.46 -11.33
C ILE A 113 -4.85 -16.61 -11.79
N TYR A 114 -3.62 -16.69 -11.28
CA TYR A 114 -2.66 -17.73 -11.71
C TYR A 114 -3.14 -19.16 -11.45
N PRO A 115 -3.72 -19.51 -10.29
CA PRO A 115 -4.23 -20.87 -10.08
C PRO A 115 -5.25 -21.30 -11.15
N LEU A 116 -6.11 -20.38 -11.58
CA LEU A 116 -7.12 -20.64 -12.60
C LEU A 116 -6.48 -20.78 -13.99
N LEU A 117 -5.57 -19.88 -14.33
CA LEU A 117 -4.83 -19.96 -15.59
C LEU A 117 -3.96 -21.22 -15.66
N LEU A 118 -3.42 -21.68 -14.54
CA LEU A 118 -2.69 -22.95 -14.47
C LEU A 118 -3.63 -24.13 -14.74
N GLN A 119 -4.84 -24.15 -14.16
CA GLN A 119 -5.83 -25.19 -14.48
C GLN A 119 -6.18 -25.19 -15.98
N VAL A 120 -6.38 -24.01 -16.58
CA VAL A 120 -6.63 -23.89 -18.02
C VAL A 120 -5.47 -24.46 -18.84
N LEU A 121 -4.22 -24.11 -18.50
CA LEU A 121 -3.05 -24.65 -19.20
C LEU A 121 -2.94 -26.16 -19.06
N LEU A 122 -3.13 -26.69 -17.85
CA LEU A 122 -3.08 -28.14 -17.60
C LEU A 122 -4.15 -28.90 -18.39
N ASN A 123 -5.33 -28.31 -18.55
CA ASN A 123 -6.43 -28.89 -19.32
C ASN A 123 -6.26 -28.76 -20.84
N ASN A 124 -5.31 -27.94 -21.31
CA ASN A 124 -5.07 -27.65 -22.73
C ASN A 124 -3.62 -27.98 -23.14
N ASP A 125 -2.96 -28.92 -22.46
CA ASP A 125 -1.58 -29.36 -22.78
C ASP A 125 -0.58 -28.21 -22.92
N TYR A 126 -0.68 -27.22 -22.03
CA TYR A 126 0.13 -25.99 -22.02
C TYR A 126 -0.03 -25.13 -23.28
N GLN A 127 -1.13 -25.26 -24.01
CA GLN A 127 -1.48 -24.41 -25.14
C GLN A 127 -2.54 -23.37 -24.76
N CYS A 128 -2.47 -22.20 -25.38
CA CYS A 128 -3.51 -21.20 -25.29
C CYS A 128 -4.80 -21.73 -25.97
N PRO A 129 -5.94 -21.82 -25.27
CA PRO A 129 -7.18 -22.35 -25.85
C PRO A 129 -7.80 -21.46 -26.94
N ILE A 130 -7.27 -20.25 -27.14
CA ILE A 130 -7.83 -19.26 -28.06
C ILE A 130 -7.07 -19.21 -29.38
N CYS A 131 -5.74 -19.35 -29.34
CA CYS A 131 -4.89 -19.26 -30.53
C CYS A 131 -3.95 -20.46 -30.72
N GLY A 132 -3.89 -21.42 -29.79
CA GLY A 132 -3.06 -22.62 -29.87
C GLY A 132 -1.57 -22.39 -29.57
N GLU A 133 -1.16 -21.21 -29.13
CA GLU A 133 0.24 -20.91 -28.84
C GLU A 133 0.72 -21.64 -27.58
N ILE A 134 1.91 -22.25 -27.63
CA ILE A 134 2.49 -23.02 -26.52
C ILE A 134 3.04 -22.06 -25.47
N MET A 135 2.66 -22.29 -24.20
CA MET A 135 3.05 -21.48 -23.06
C MET A 135 4.07 -22.22 -22.20
N ASP A 136 5.13 -21.52 -21.82
CA ASP A 136 6.19 -22.04 -20.96
C ASP A 136 5.84 -22.00 -19.46
N SER A 137 4.87 -21.15 -19.09
CA SER A 137 4.54 -20.84 -17.72
C SER A 137 3.18 -20.16 -17.60
N THR A 138 2.57 -20.22 -16.41
CA THR A 138 1.35 -19.47 -16.09
C THR A 138 1.55 -17.95 -16.21
N HIS A 139 2.74 -17.45 -15.88
CA HIS A 139 3.07 -16.04 -16.04
C HIS A 139 3.14 -15.64 -17.52
N GLY A 140 3.84 -16.45 -18.34
CA GLY A 140 3.90 -16.29 -19.79
C GLY A 140 2.51 -16.30 -20.41
N PHE A 141 1.65 -17.22 -19.96
CA PHE A 141 0.25 -17.27 -20.41
C PHE A 141 -0.55 -16.04 -20.01
N PHE A 142 -0.44 -15.56 -18.77
CA PHE A 142 -1.08 -14.31 -18.35
C PHE A 142 -0.63 -13.12 -19.20
N LEU A 143 0.67 -13.00 -19.48
CA LEU A 143 1.21 -11.94 -20.34
C LEU A 143 0.68 -12.08 -21.77
N HIS A 144 0.69 -13.28 -22.33
CA HIS A 144 0.16 -13.59 -23.65
C HIS A 144 -1.31 -13.15 -23.78
N LEU A 145 -2.18 -13.52 -22.84
CA LEU A 145 -3.60 -13.13 -22.87
C LEU A 145 -3.80 -11.60 -22.86
N ASN A 146 -2.92 -10.85 -22.18
CA ASN A 146 -3.04 -9.39 -22.07
C ASN A 146 -2.33 -8.61 -23.18
N ALA A 147 -1.29 -9.19 -23.79
CA ALA A 147 -0.42 -8.50 -24.76
C ALA A 147 -0.56 -9.01 -26.20
N SER A 148 -1.18 -10.18 -26.42
CA SER A 148 -1.29 -10.77 -27.75
C SER A 148 -2.07 -9.90 -28.72
N THR A 149 -1.50 -9.69 -29.90
CA THR A 149 -2.13 -9.00 -31.02
C THR A 149 -3.06 -9.94 -31.80
N THR A 150 -2.74 -11.22 -31.81
CA THR A 150 -3.55 -12.29 -32.41
C THR A 150 -4.82 -12.51 -31.60
N MET A 151 -5.99 -12.54 -32.24
CA MET A 151 -7.28 -12.81 -31.57
C MET A 151 -7.54 -11.96 -30.31
N ARG A 152 -6.98 -10.74 -30.28
CA ARG A 152 -6.95 -9.84 -29.10
C ARG A 152 -8.31 -9.61 -28.44
N ARG A 153 -9.38 -9.59 -29.22
CA ARG A 153 -10.74 -9.45 -28.70
C ARG A 153 -11.15 -10.66 -27.86
N ARG A 154 -10.92 -11.87 -28.37
CA ARG A 154 -11.25 -13.13 -27.69
C ARG A 154 -10.38 -13.35 -26.46
N HIS A 155 -9.09 -12.99 -26.51
CA HIS A 155 -8.22 -13.00 -25.34
C HIS A 155 -8.72 -12.08 -24.21
N ARG A 156 -9.19 -10.87 -24.55
CA ARG A 156 -9.77 -9.95 -23.57
C ARG A 156 -11.12 -10.43 -23.03
N GLU A 157 -11.97 -10.99 -23.87
CA GLU A 157 -13.26 -11.57 -23.46
C GLU A 157 -13.05 -12.72 -22.47
N PHE A 158 -12.13 -13.65 -22.79
CA PHE A 158 -11.77 -14.75 -21.90
C PHE A 158 -11.24 -14.28 -20.54
N MET A 159 -10.31 -13.32 -20.52
CA MET A 159 -9.80 -12.76 -19.26
C MET A 159 -10.90 -12.05 -18.45
N LYS A 160 -11.85 -11.40 -19.13
CA LYS A 160 -12.99 -10.76 -18.48
C LYS A 160 -13.91 -11.80 -17.83
N GLU A 161 -14.28 -12.84 -18.56
CA GLU A 161 -15.11 -13.94 -18.05
C GLU A 161 -14.47 -14.61 -16.83
N LEU A 162 -13.18 -14.96 -16.95
CA LEU A 162 -12.40 -15.57 -15.87
C LEU A 162 -12.29 -14.65 -14.64
N THR A 163 -12.19 -13.34 -14.83
CA THR A 163 -12.15 -12.39 -13.70
C THR A 163 -13.53 -12.23 -13.06
N THR A 164 -14.59 -12.13 -13.87
CA THR A 164 -15.99 -12.02 -13.41
C THR A 164 -16.43 -13.23 -12.59
N GLU A 165 -16.02 -14.44 -12.99
CA GLU A 165 -16.32 -15.67 -12.23
C GLU A 165 -15.78 -15.59 -10.79
N VAL A 166 -14.63 -14.93 -10.61
CA VAL A 166 -13.93 -14.89 -9.33
C VAL A 166 -14.32 -13.68 -8.48
N THR A 167 -14.58 -12.53 -9.10
CA THR A 167 -14.98 -11.33 -8.38
C THR A 167 -16.47 -11.29 -8.07
N GLY A 168 -17.29 -12.11 -8.77
CA GLY A 168 -18.74 -12.09 -8.66
C GLY A 168 -19.39 -10.83 -9.26
N GLU A 169 -18.60 -9.94 -9.86
CA GLU A 169 -19.10 -8.77 -10.58
C GLU A 169 -19.70 -9.22 -11.90
N ARG A 170 -21.02 -9.48 -11.90
CA ARG A 170 -21.79 -9.65 -13.14
C ARG A 170 -21.62 -8.39 -14.00
N ALA A 171 -21.05 -8.60 -15.20
CA ALA A 171 -20.87 -7.58 -16.22
C ALA A 171 -22.18 -6.97 -16.72
#